data_AF-A0A7I4EHH8-F1
#
_entry.id   AF-A0A7I4EHH8-F1
#
_cell.length_a   1.000
_cell.length_b   1.000
_cell.length_c   1.000
_cell.angle_alpha   90.00
_cell.angle_beta   90.00
_cell.angle_gamma   90.00
#
_symmetry.space_group_name_H-M   'P 1'
#
loop_
_entity.id
_entity.type
_entity.pdbx_description
1 polymer ?
#
loop_
_entity_poly.entity_id
_entity_poly.type
_entity_poly.pdbx_seq_one_letter_code
_entity_poly.pdbx_strand_id
1 'polypeptide(L)'
;MRKEIAPFLATPIKREKVGEADQCSTILLNTESLAVIAHNEDADVSLLNHAYLVHAEFEDGLSFVAYTYAGELPSCAFGFNSHGVVFTLNAVPLAPEEAVAGGICRNFISRDLLEASNHRDALKRVCLSNRSVGHNYNIMDTNEGKMMTVEAASKGRWSVKEIGAEPFFHANMYVHLHVNQVANETSLYRHRCADRYSKLSRDDMLSLLGDTTDEPYPVYMQGPKLVTLCTAVFDLYVLSCTIFQGNPEKQVVYSTLPLTLPWS
;
A
#
# COMPACT_ATOMS: atom_id res chain seq x y z
N MET A 1 -9.52 -3.52 -19.16
CA MET A 1 -9.02 -2.26 -19.75
C MET A 1 -9.33 -1.15 -18.76
N ARG A 2 -8.30 -0.43 -18.30
CA ARG A 2 -8.39 0.49 -17.16
C ARG A 2 -9.48 1.56 -17.29
N LYS A 3 -10.18 1.82 -16.19
CA LYS A 3 -11.18 2.91 -16.06
C LYS A 3 -10.56 4.30 -16.33
N GLU A 4 -9.26 4.45 -16.09
CA GLU A 4 -8.50 5.70 -16.29
C GLU A 4 -8.21 6.00 -17.77
N ILE A 5 -8.10 4.96 -18.62
CA ILE A 5 -7.85 5.10 -20.06
C ILE A 5 -9.17 5.21 -20.83
N ALA A 6 -10.26 4.73 -20.24
CA ALA A 6 -11.60 4.76 -20.82
C ALA A 6 -12.06 6.13 -21.37
N PRO A 7 -11.70 7.30 -20.78
CA PRO A 7 -12.04 8.61 -21.34
C PRO A 7 -11.38 8.91 -22.69
N PHE A 8 -10.29 8.23 -23.03
CA PHE A 8 -9.50 8.49 -24.24
C PHE A 8 -9.84 7.54 -25.40
N LEU A 9 -10.82 6.65 -25.21
CA LEU A 9 -11.25 5.70 -26.22
C LEU A 9 -12.45 6.25 -26.99
N ALA A 10 -12.49 5.97 -28.30
CA ALA A 10 -13.60 6.37 -29.16
C ALA A 10 -14.94 5.71 -28.78
N THR A 11 -14.92 4.62 -28.01
CA THR A 11 -16.11 3.87 -27.57
C THR A 11 -16.20 3.87 -26.04
N PRO A 12 -17.32 4.29 -25.44
CA PRO A 12 -17.48 4.30 -23.99
C PRO A 12 -17.47 2.87 -23.42
N ILE A 13 -16.60 2.61 -22.45
CA ILE A 13 -16.58 1.35 -21.69
C ILE A 13 -17.41 1.52 -20.42
N LYS A 14 -18.18 0.48 -20.05
CA LYS A 14 -18.90 0.45 -18.76
C LYS A 14 -17.90 0.66 -17.61
N ARG A 15 -18.15 1.69 -16.80
CA ARG A 15 -17.37 1.96 -15.58
C ARG A 15 -17.68 0.88 -14.55
N GLU A 16 -16.64 0.24 -14.02
CA GLU A 16 -16.77 -0.61 -12.83
C GLU A 16 -17.14 0.24 -11.62
N LYS A 17 -17.78 -0.38 -10.62
CA LYS A 17 -18.12 0.31 -9.39
C LYS A 17 -16.84 0.71 -8.66
N VAL A 18 -16.81 1.94 -8.13
CA VAL A 18 -15.74 2.42 -7.27
C VAL A 18 -15.59 1.46 -6.09
N GLY A 19 -14.40 0.89 -5.91
CA GLY A 19 -14.10 -0.05 -4.81
C GLY A 19 -13.96 -1.52 -5.21
N GLU A 20 -14.24 -1.91 -6.46
CA GLU A 20 -14.10 -3.33 -6.87
C GLU A 20 -12.68 -3.72 -7.32
N ALA A 21 -11.83 -2.76 -7.70
CA ALA A 21 -10.59 -3.05 -8.43
C ALA A 21 -9.30 -3.16 -7.59
N ASP A 22 -9.23 -2.51 -6.42
CA ASP A 22 -8.02 -2.45 -5.58
C ASP A 22 -8.38 -2.91 -4.15
N GLN A 23 -7.77 -4.00 -3.68
CA GLN A 23 -8.17 -4.69 -2.44
C GLN A 23 -7.00 -5.12 -1.54
N CYS A 24 -5.93 -4.31 -1.52
CA CYS A 24 -4.67 -4.56 -0.84
C CYS A 24 -4.79 -4.86 0.66
N SER A 25 -3.82 -5.62 1.19
CA SER A 25 -3.72 -5.98 2.61
C SER A 25 -2.34 -5.62 3.16
N THR A 26 -2.28 -4.95 4.31
CA THR A 26 -1.01 -4.57 4.95
C THR A 26 -0.99 -4.98 6.42
N ILE A 27 0.13 -5.53 6.88
CA ILE A 27 0.42 -5.78 8.29
C ILE A 27 1.61 -4.91 8.69
N LEU A 28 1.50 -4.22 9.82
CA LEU A 28 2.58 -3.46 10.43
C LEU A 28 2.85 -3.97 11.85
N LEU A 29 4.11 -4.08 12.22
CA LEU A 29 4.53 -4.43 13.57
C LEU A 29 5.87 -3.76 13.89
N ASN A 30 5.98 -3.16 15.07
CA ASN A 30 7.22 -2.54 15.55
C ASN A 30 7.52 -2.95 16.99
N THR A 31 8.33 -3.99 17.15
CA THR A 31 8.80 -4.53 18.44
C THR A 31 10.32 -4.45 18.50
N GLU A 32 10.91 -4.68 19.68
CA GLU A 32 12.37 -4.71 19.87
C GLU A 32 13.08 -5.80 19.05
N SER A 33 12.37 -6.86 18.64
CA SER A 33 12.95 -8.01 17.91
C SER A 33 12.44 -8.18 16.48
N LEU A 34 11.32 -7.55 16.13
CA LEU A 34 10.71 -7.61 14.80
C LEU A 34 10.05 -6.27 14.46
N ALA A 35 10.48 -5.66 13.35
CA ALA A 35 10.02 -4.37 12.89
C ALA A 35 9.78 -4.41 11.37
N VAL A 36 8.53 -4.65 10.95
CA VAL A 36 8.18 -5.04 9.58
C VAL A 36 6.91 -4.34 9.08
N ILE A 37 6.91 -4.00 7.79
CA ILE A 37 5.69 -3.77 6.99
C ILE A 37 5.59 -4.88 5.95
N ALA A 38 4.52 -5.66 5.97
CA ALA A 38 4.24 -6.71 4.99
C ALA A 38 2.97 -6.35 4.20
N HIS A 39 3.02 -6.41 2.87
CA HIS A 39 1.97 -5.86 2.01
C HIS A 39 1.68 -6.76 0.81
N ASN A 40 0.40 -7.06 0.59
CA ASN A 40 -0.13 -7.58 -0.66
C ASN A 40 -0.68 -6.41 -1.48
N GLU A 41 -0.20 -6.29 -2.73
CA GLU A 41 -0.83 -5.46 -3.74
C GLU A 41 -1.81 -6.30 -4.55
N ASP A 42 -3.10 -6.00 -4.38
CA ASP A 42 -4.21 -6.72 -5.02
C ASP A 42 -4.89 -5.81 -6.03
N ALA A 43 -4.94 -6.27 -7.28
CA ALA A 43 -5.49 -5.46 -8.36
C ALA A 43 -6.16 -6.29 -9.46
N ASP A 44 -6.78 -5.58 -10.42
CA ASP A 44 -7.43 -6.21 -11.55
C ASP A 44 -6.46 -7.10 -12.35
N VAL A 45 -6.93 -8.27 -12.78
CA VAL A 45 -6.15 -9.28 -13.50
C VAL A 45 -5.54 -8.74 -14.80
N SER A 46 -6.10 -7.67 -15.39
CA SER A 46 -5.50 -7.02 -16.56
C SER A 46 -4.20 -6.28 -16.27
N LEU A 47 -3.77 -6.19 -15.01
CA LEU A 47 -2.47 -5.65 -14.59
C LEU A 47 -1.40 -6.71 -14.40
N LEU A 48 -1.76 -7.99 -14.49
CA LEU A 48 -0.80 -9.07 -14.50
C LEU A 48 0.20 -8.84 -15.64
N ASN A 49 1.50 -8.89 -15.33
CA ASN A 49 2.60 -8.59 -16.25
C ASN A 49 2.66 -7.13 -16.77
N HIS A 50 1.91 -6.21 -16.16
CA HIS A 50 1.92 -4.78 -16.47
C HIS A 50 2.31 -3.92 -15.26
N ALA A 51 3.11 -4.49 -14.36
CA ALA A 51 3.71 -3.82 -13.23
C ALA A 51 5.23 -4.05 -13.21
N TYR A 52 5.97 -3.07 -12.72
CA TYR A 52 7.43 -3.11 -12.64
C TYR A 52 7.93 -2.26 -11.47
N LEU A 53 9.18 -2.49 -11.08
CA LEU A 53 9.90 -1.60 -10.17
C LEU A 53 10.60 -0.51 -11.00
N VAL A 54 10.41 0.74 -10.61
CA VAL A 54 11.18 1.87 -11.12
C VAL A 54 12.26 2.19 -10.11
N HIS A 55 13.51 2.14 -10.54
CA HIS A 55 14.62 2.76 -9.83
C HIS A 55 14.95 4.09 -10.54
N ALA A 56 14.89 5.20 -9.81
CA ALA A 56 15.26 6.52 -10.30
C ALA A 56 16.35 7.14 -9.42
N GLU A 57 17.35 7.75 -10.06
CA GLU A 57 18.45 8.48 -9.43
C GLU A 57 18.47 9.91 -9.98
N PHE A 58 18.68 10.89 -9.11
CA PHE A 58 18.73 12.30 -9.41
C PHE A 58 20.15 12.85 -9.22
N GLU A 59 20.47 13.97 -9.87
CA GLU A 59 21.81 14.58 -9.84
C GLU A 59 22.23 15.06 -8.43
N ASP A 60 21.27 15.36 -7.56
CA ASP A 60 21.50 15.79 -6.18
C ASP A 60 21.72 14.61 -5.20
N GLY A 61 21.72 13.38 -5.71
CA GLY A 61 21.92 12.16 -4.93
C GLY A 61 20.65 11.58 -4.34
N LEU A 62 19.48 12.20 -4.52
CA LEU A 62 18.21 11.56 -4.23
C LEU A 62 18.03 10.35 -5.16
N SER A 63 17.58 9.25 -4.62
CA SER A 63 17.10 8.10 -5.40
C SER A 63 15.90 7.43 -4.74
N PHE A 64 15.08 6.75 -5.53
CA PHE A 64 13.96 5.93 -5.05
C PHE A 64 13.77 4.64 -5.85
N VAL A 65 13.18 3.64 -5.20
CA VAL A 65 12.57 2.46 -5.82
C VAL A 65 11.06 2.49 -5.59
N ALA A 66 10.27 2.24 -6.63
CA ALA A 66 8.82 2.30 -6.57
C ALA A 66 8.15 1.18 -7.39
N TYR A 67 7.20 0.47 -6.79
CA TYR A 67 6.30 -0.40 -7.54
C TYR A 67 5.29 0.43 -8.33
N THR A 68 5.24 0.19 -9.63
CA THR A 68 4.56 1.05 -10.58
C THR A 68 3.82 0.22 -11.60
N TYR A 69 2.55 0.57 -11.82
CA TYR A 69 1.80 0.08 -12.95
C TYR A 69 2.16 0.81 -14.25
N ALA A 70 2.16 0.08 -15.36
CA ALA A 70 2.41 0.63 -16.68
C ALA A 70 1.44 1.78 -16.99
N GLY A 71 2.01 2.95 -17.32
CA GLY A 71 1.27 4.16 -17.65
C GLY A 71 0.90 5.06 -16.47
N GLU A 72 1.29 4.69 -15.23
CA GLU A 72 1.12 5.53 -14.04
C GLU A 72 2.41 6.23 -13.62
N LEU A 73 2.25 7.28 -12.81
CA LEU A 73 3.38 7.85 -12.06
C LEU A 73 3.84 6.81 -11.02
N PRO A 74 5.15 6.65 -10.79
CA PRO A 74 5.65 5.96 -9.61
C PRO A 74 5.18 6.72 -8.36
N SER A 75 4.61 6.15 -7.31
CA SER A 75 4.26 4.76 -6.96
C SER A 75 2.73 4.56 -6.95
N CYS A 76 2.25 3.33 -7.16
CA CYS A 76 0.83 2.96 -7.00
C CYS A 76 0.54 2.04 -5.81
N ALA A 77 1.57 1.43 -5.19
CA ALA A 77 1.42 0.41 -4.15
C ALA A 77 2.43 0.60 -3.01
N PHE A 78 3.72 0.63 -3.33
CA PHE A 78 4.78 0.83 -2.35
C PHE A 78 6.01 1.49 -2.97
N GLY A 79 6.90 1.98 -2.12
CA GLY A 79 8.18 2.51 -2.52
C GLY A 79 9.08 2.84 -1.34
N PHE A 80 10.35 3.10 -1.64
CA PHE A 80 11.34 3.52 -0.65
C PHE A 80 12.40 4.39 -1.30
N ASN A 81 13.07 5.22 -0.50
CA ASN A 81 14.05 6.19 -0.99
C ASN A 81 15.38 6.18 -0.23
N SER A 82 16.36 6.85 -0.84
CA SER A 82 17.71 7.09 -0.30
C SER A 82 17.75 7.80 1.06
N HIS A 83 16.67 8.47 1.48
CA HIS A 83 16.55 9.09 2.80
C HIS A 83 16.07 8.12 3.89
N GLY A 84 15.84 6.85 3.57
CA GLY A 84 15.35 5.87 4.53
C GLY A 84 13.84 5.95 4.79
N VAL A 85 13.07 6.57 3.90
CA VAL A 85 11.61 6.53 3.94
C VAL A 85 11.13 5.33 3.13
N VAL A 86 10.32 4.48 3.75
CA VAL A 86 9.63 3.35 3.15
C VAL A 86 8.13 3.58 3.30
N PHE A 87 7.34 3.23 2.30
CA PHE A 87 5.90 3.24 2.44
C PHE A 87 5.17 2.18 1.62
N THR A 88 3.98 1.80 2.11
CA THR A 88 2.97 1.04 1.37
C THR A 88 1.61 1.76 1.42
N LEU A 89 0.74 1.40 0.50
CA LEU A 89 -0.47 2.16 0.19
C LEU A 89 -1.69 1.24 0.17
N ASN A 90 -2.79 1.66 0.79
CA ASN A 90 -4.08 0.97 0.66
C ASN A 90 -5.15 1.96 0.19
N ALA A 91 -5.89 1.59 -0.86
CA ALA A 91 -7.02 2.38 -1.33
C ALA A 91 -8.17 2.34 -0.31
N VAL A 92 -8.55 3.48 0.27
CA VAL A 92 -9.70 3.60 1.18
C VAL A 92 -10.78 4.50 0.55
N PRO A 93 -11.76 3.93 -0.15
CA PRO A 93 -12.74 4.70 -0.92
C PRO A 93 -13.70 5.45 0.01
N LEU A 94 -13.69 6.78 -0.13
CA LEU A 94 -14.70 7.66 0.47
C LEU A 94 -16.07 7.45 -0.18
N ALA A 95 -17.13 7.71 0.59
CA ALA A 95 -18.46 7.87 0.00
C ALA A 95 -18.44 9.02 -1.03
N PRO A 96 -19.21 8.94 -2.14
CA PRO A 96 -19.13 9.93 -3.22
C PRO A 96 -19.28 11.40 -2.77
N GLU A 97 -20.14 11.66 -1.79
CA GLU A 97 -20.39 12.97 -1.20
C GLU A 97 -19.24 13.52 -0.32
N GLU A 98 -18.30 12.66 0.05
CA GLU A 98 -17.12 13.05 0.82
C GLU A 98 -15.94 13.47 -0.08
N ALA A 99 -15.92 13.01 -1.33
CA ALA A 99 -14.87 13.35 -2.28
C ALA A 99 -14.98 14.80 -2.77
N VAL A 100 -13.84 15.44 -3.05
CA VAL A 100 -13.77 16.83 -3.51
C VAL A 100 -13.19 16.84 -4.92
N ALA A 101 -13.98 17.23 -5.91
CA ALA A 101 -13.49 17.40 -7.27
C ALA A 101 -12.44 18.52 -7.35
N GLY A 102 -11.44 18.36 -8.22
CA GLY A 102 -10.39 19.36 -8.45
C GLY A 102 -9.26 19.38 -7.40
N GLY A 103 -9.30 18.50 -6.40
CA GLY A 103 -8.18 18.32 -5.47
C GLY A 103 -7.03 17.50 -6.06
N ILE A 104 -5.92 17.40 -5.33
CA ILE A 104 -4.75 16.60 -5.70
C ILE A 104 -5.12 15.10 -5.65
N CYS A 105 -4.84 14.38 -6.74
CA CYS A 105 -5.10 12.95 -6.83
C CYS A 105 -4.00 12.13 -6.14
N ARG A 106 -4.36 10.94 -5.64
CA ARG A 106 -3.49 10.04 -4.88
C ARG A 106 -2.13 9.78 -5.56
N ASN A 107 -2.10 9.57 -6.88
CA ASN A 107 -0.87 9.28 -7.62
C ASN A 107 0.16 10.42 -7.60
N PHE A 108 -0.28 11.68 -7.53
CA PHE A 108 0.65 12.81 -7.36
C PHE A 108 1.21 12.85 -5.93
N ILE A 109 0.37 12.51 -4.94
CA ILE A 109 0.78 12.46 -3.53
C ILE A 109 1.77 11.31 -3.29
N SER A 110 1.49 10.11 -3.80
CA SER A 110 2.39 8.96 -3.68
C SER A 110 3.69 9.17 -4.43
N ARG A 111 3.65 9.89 -5.58
CA ARG A 111 4.87 10.30 -6.28
C ARG A 111 5.70 11.28 -5.45
N ASP A 112 5.08 12.31 -4.90
CA ASP A 112 5.75 13.30 -4.06
C ASP A 112 6.34 12.67 -2.79
N LEU A 113 5.67 11.66 -2.23
CA LEU A 113 6.12 10.90 -1.07
C LEU A 113 7.46 10.17 -1.28
N LEU A 114 7.79 9.76 -2.52
CA LEU A 114 9.08 9.13 -2.83
C LEU A 114 10.28 10.05 -2.59
N GLU A 115 10.06 11.36 -2.47
CA GLU A 115 11.11 12.36 -2.27
C GLU A 115 11.14 12.87 -0.82
N ALA A 116 10.42 12.19 0.09
CA ALA A 116 10.36 12.55 1.50
C ALA A 116 11.71 12.37 2.21
N SER A 117 12.13 13.36 3.01
CA SER A 117 13.45 13.32 3.67
C SER A 117 13.49 12.54 5.00
N ASN A 118 12.33 12.19 5.56
CA ASN A 118 12.11 11.44 6.81
C ASN A 118 10.60 11.28 7.06
N HIS A 119 10.18 10.58 8.11
CA HIS A 119 8.75 10.42 8.42
C HIS A 119 8.01 11.74 8.66
N ARG A 120 8.63 12.79 9.22
CA ARG A 120 7.95 14.07 9.47
C ARG A 120 7.64 14.78 8.16
N ASP A 121 8.57 14.73 7.21
CA ASP A 121 8.35 15.24 5.87
C ASP A 121 7.31 14.41 5.12
N ALA A 122 7.39 13.08 5.21
CA ALA A 122 6.38 12.17 4.68
C ALA A 122 4.97 12.52 5.19
N LEU A 123 4.80 12.76 6.49
CA LEU A 123 3.54 13.21 7.08
C LEU A 123 3.05 14.52 6.48
N LYS A 124 3.92 15.52 6.26
CA LYS A 124 3.52 16.78 5.62
C LYS A 124 3.00 16.56 4.20
N ARG A 125 3.65 15.68 3.44
CA ARG A 125 3.28 15.34 2.06
C ARG A 125 1.98 14.57 1.98
N VAL A 126 1.73 13.65 2.92
CA VAL A 126 0.50 12.85 2.91
C VAL A 126 -0.66 13.48 3.67
N CYS A 127 -0.47 14.55 4.44
CA CYS A 127 -1.52 15.26 5.20
C CYS A 127 -1.91 16.62 4.56
N LEU A 128 -2.14 16.61 3.25
CA LEU A 128 -2.60 17.78 2.49
C LEU A 128 -4.07 18.12 2.75
N SER A 129 -4.36 19.42 2.76
CA SER A 129 -5.71 19.97 2.92
C SER A 129 -6.56 19.89 1.65
N ASN A 130 -5.93 19.88 0.47
CA ASN A 130 -6.56 19.99 -0.84
C ASN A 130 -6.56 18.69 -1.66
N ARG A 131 -6.60 17.51 -1.02
CA ARG A 131 -6.72 16.23 -1.73
C ARG A 131 -8.13 15.99 -2.28
N SER A 132 -8.21 15.21 -3.35
CA SER A 132 -9.47 14.84 -4.01
C SER A 132 -10.17 13.64 -3.38
N VAL A 133 -9.42 12.59 -3.06
CA VAL A 133 -9.93 11.27 -2.60
C VAL A 133 -9.15 10.74 -1.40
N GLY A 134 -9.72 9.69 -0.81
CA GLY A 134 -9.18 8.96 0.32
C GLY A 134 -7.99 8.05 0.01
N HIS A 135 -7.07 7.90 0.97
CA HIS A 135 -6.01 6.90 0.91
C HIS A 135 -5.42 6.60 2.29
N ASN A 136 -4.91 5.37 2.47
CA ASN A 136 -4.12 4.99 3.63
C ASN A 136 -2.64 4.90 3.22
N TYR A 137 -1.77 5.43 4.08
CA TYR A 137 -0.32 5.46 3.90
C TYR A 137 0.33 4.81 5.11
N ASN A 138 1.07 3.73 4.89
CA ASN A 138 1.85 3.05 5.91
C ASN A 138 3.30 3.46 5.71
N ILE A 139 3.91 4.13 6.68
CA ILE A 139 5.21 4.79 6.55
C ILE A 139 6.16 4.20 7.59
N MET A 140 7.37 3.86 7.16
CA MET A 140 8.50 3.49 8.00
C MET A 140 9.66 4.45 7.71
N ASP A 141 10.30 4.94 8.77
CA ASP A 141 11.55 5.69 8.73
C ASP A 141 12.64 4.81 9.30
N THR A 142 13.54 4.38 8.43
CA THR A 142 14.59 3.42 8.78
C THR A 142 15.69 4.03 9.64
N ASN A 143 15.83 5.36 9.64
CA ASN A 143 16.86 6.04 10.40
C ASN A 143 16.42 6.28 11.85
N GLU A 144 15.15 6.61 12.06
CA GLU A 144 14.59 6.82 13.41
C GLU A 144 13.87 5.59 13.99
N GLY A 145 13.71 4.51 13.20
CA GLY A 145 12.99 3.31 13.60
C GLY A 145 11.50 3.54 13.90
N LYS A 146 10.92 4.56 13.25
CA LYS A 146 9.52 4.96 13.44
C LYS A 146 8.64 4.33 12.38
N MET A 147 7.44 3.90 12.79
CA MET A 147 6.40 3.42 11.90
C MET A 147 5.06 4.06 12.24
N MET A 148 4.30 4.40 11.20
CA MET A 148 2.98 4.98 11.35
C MET A 148 2.07 4.57 10.21
N THR A 149 0.78 4.54 10.48
CA THR A 149 -0.26 4.43 9.46
C THR A 149 -1.09 5.72 9.49
N VAL A 150 -1.40 6.23 8.31
CA VAL A 150 -2.10 7.49 8.11
C VAL A 150 -3.30 7.24 7.23
N GLU A 151 -4.48 7.44 7.80
CA GLU A 151 -5.71 7.52 7.03
C GLU A 151 -5.98 8.97 6.67
N ALA A 152 -6.04 9.28 5.38
CA ALA A 152 -6.24 10.64 4.92
C ALA A 152 -7.43 10.72 3.96
N ALA A 153 -8.29 11.70 4.20
CA ALA A 153 -9.51 11.95 3.46
C ALA A 153 -9.55 13.37 2.90
N SER A 154 -10.49 13.62 1.99
CA SER A 154 -10.75 14.94 1.43
C SER A 154 -11.22 15.92 2.51
N LYS A 155 -11.18 17.22 2.19
CA LYS A 155 -11.52 18.33 3.11
C LYS A 155 -10.52 18.49 4.27
N GLY A 156 -9.25 18.14 4.03
CA GLY A 156 -8.16 18.30 5.00
C GLY A 156 -8.37 17.52 6.30
N ARG A 157 -8.87 16.29 6.19
CA ARG A 157 -9.06 15.39 7.33
C ARG A 157 -8.05 14.26 7.25
N TRP A 158 -7.42 13.93 8.36
CA TRP A 158 -6.54 12.79 8.47
C TRP A 158 -6.50 12.30 9.92
N SER A 159 -6.07 11.07 10.10
CA SER A 159 -5.74 10.48 11.38
C SER A 159 -4.39 9.79 11.24
N VAL A 160 -3.54 9.93 12.26
CA VAL A 160 -2.21 9.33 12.30
C VAL A 160 -2.15 8.40 13.49
N LYS A 161 -1.69 7.17 13.28
CA LYS A 161 -1.48 6.18 14.33
C LYS A 161 -0.04 5.69 14.27
N GLU A 162 0.70 5.88 15.35
CA GLU A 162 2.03 5.27 15.51
C GLU A 162 1.89 3.76 15.75
N ILE A 163 2.77 2.97 15.12
CA ILE A 163 2.78 1.51 15.22
C ILE A 163 3.79 1.08 16.28
N GLY A 164 3.36 0.17 17.15
CA GLY A 164 4.16 -0.39 18.23
C GLY A 164 4.12 -1.91 18.24
N ALA A 165 4.18 -2.49 19.45
CA ALA A 165 4.35 -3.92 19.65
C ALA A 165 3.09 -4.77 19.36
N GLU A 166 1.92 -4.12 19.28
CA GLU A 166 0.68 -4.77 18.85
C GLU A 166 0.61 -4.76 17.32
N PRO A 167 0.45 -5.92 16.65
CA PRO A 167 0.31 -5.95 15.20
C PRO A 167 -0.90 -5.13 14.75
N PHE A 168 -0.71 -4.37 13.67
CA PHE A 168 -1.77 -3.59 13.06
C PHE A 168 -2.03 -4.07 11.64
N PHE A 169 -3.27 -4.45 11.37
CA PHE A 169 -3.72 -4.83 10.03
C PHE A 169 -4.53 -3.69 9.40
N HIS A 170 -4.27 -3.43 8.12
CA HIS A 170 -5.00 -2.45 7.33
C HIS A 170 -5.40 -3.02 5.96
N ALA A 171 -6.62 -2.71 5.54
CA ALA A 171 -7.22 -3.12 4.28
C ALA A 171 -7.80 -1.89 3.54
N ASN A 172 -8.90 -2.05 2.82
CA ASN A 172 -9.46 -0.99 1.96
C ASN A 172 -10.66 -0.32 2.62
N MET A 173 -10.54 -0.01 3.91
CA MET A 173 -11.49 0.76 4.68
C MET A 173 -10.80 1.65 5.72
N TYR A 174 -11.47 2.74 6.10
CA TYR A 174 -11.06 3.55 7.24
C TYR A 174 -11.38 2.83 8.55
N VAL A 175 -10.40 2.80 9.44
CA VAL A 175 -10.40 2.11 10.73
C VAL A 175 -10.29 3.10 11.89
N HIS A 176 -9.53 4.20 11.73
CA HIS A 176 -9.25 5.15 12.82
C HIS A 176 -9.53 6.62 12.47
N LEU A 177 -9.84 6.93 11.21
CA LEU A 177 -10.43 8.18 10.78
C LEU A 177 -11.94 7.99 10.56
N HIS A 178 -12.75 8.75 11.29
CA HIS A 178 -14.21 8.69 11.18
C HIS A 178 -14.70 9.56 10.00
N VAL A 179 -15.03 8.91 8.89
CA VAL A 179 -15.59 9.53 7.68
C VAL A 179 -16.64 8.62 7.05
N ASN A 180 -17.54 9.20 6.25
CA ASN A 180 -18.45 8.38 5.44
C ASN A 180 -17.65 7.70 4.33
N GLN A 181 -17.71 6.38 4.27
CA GLN A 181 -16.93 5.55 3.37
C GLN A 181 -17.81 4.54 2.63
N VAL A 182 -17.31 4.03 1.51
CA VAL A 182 -17.99 2.95 0.79
C VAL A 182 -17.90 1.67 1.60
N ALA A 183 -19.03 0.97 1.76
CA ALA A 183 -19.05 -0.33 2.41
C ALA A 183 -18.16 -1.33 1.65
N ASN A 184 -17.25 -1.99 2.36
CA ASN A 184 -16.29 -2.91 1.77
C ASN A 184 -16.28 -4.25 2.54
N GLU A 185 -17.11 -5.18 2.09
CA GLU A 185 -17.30 -6.48 2.75
C GLU A 185 -16.02 -7.34 2.75
N THR A 186 -15.22 -7.29 1.69
CA THR A 186 -13.93 -8.01 1.65
C THR A 186 -12.91 -7.40 2.63
N SER A 187 -12.88 -6.09 2.81
CA SER A 187 -12.02 -5.49 3.84
C SER A 187 -12.43 -5.95 5.24
N LEU A 188 -13.74 -5.89 5.56
CA LEU A 188 -14.25 -6.41 6.84
C LEU A 188 -13.91 -7.90 7.04
N TYR A 189 -13.95 -8.68 5.96
CA TYR A 189 -13.57 -10.08 5.97
C TYR A 189 -12.09 -10.28 6.33
N ARG A 190 -11.19 -9.62 5.59
CA ARG A 190 -9.75 -9.71 5.79
C ARG A 190 -9.32 -9.20 7.17
N HIS A 191 -9.97 -8.16 7.69
CA HIS A 191 -9.82 -7.74 9.09
C HIS A 191 -10.17 -8.86 10.08
N ARG A 192 -11.30 -9.55 9.91
CA ARG A 192 -11.65 -10.70 10.78
C ARG A 192 -10.64 -11.84 10.70
N CYS A 193 -10.06 -12.09 9.53
CA CYS A 193 -8.97 -13.07 9.40
C CYS A 193 -7.74 -12.66 10.20
N ALA A 194 -7.38 -11.37 10.15
CA ALA A 194 -6.27 -10.82 10.92
C ALA A 194 -6.54 -10.84 12.44
N ASP A 195 -7.79 -10.62 12.87
CA ASP A 195 -8.20 -10.65 14.28
C ASP A 195 -8.00 -12.03 14.94
N ARG A 196 -7.80 -13.10 14.16
CA ARG A 196 -7.43 -14.43 14.66
C ARG A 196 -6.03 -14.46 15.28
N TYR A 197 -5.20 -13.45 15.02
CA TYR A 197 -3.82 -13.36 15.48
C TYR A 197 -3.67 -12.27 16.54
N SER A 198 -3.34 -12.69 17.77
CA SER A 198 -3.01 -11.76 18.86
C SER A 198 -1.53 -11.36 18.90
N LYS A 199 -0.67 -12.15 18.26
CA LYS A 199 0.76 -11.89 18.06
C LYS A 199 1.13 -12.44 16.68
N LEU A 200 2.08 -11.80 16.02
CA LEU A 200 2.56 -12.22 14.70
C LEU A 200 4.08 -12.33 14.70
N SER A 201 4.57 -13.53 14.42
CA SER A 201 5.93 -13.70 13.89
C SER A 201 5.95 -13.31 12.41
N ARG A 202 7.15 -13.22 11.81
CA ARG A 202 7.29 -13.02 10.36
C ARG A 202 6.58 -14.11 9.56
N ASP A 203 6.66 -15.37 10.00
CA ASP A 203 6.01 -16.48 9.32
C ASP A 203 4.48 -16.38 9.42
N ASP A 204 3.94 -15.98 10.59
CA ASP A 204 2.51 -15.76 10.75
C ASP A 204 1.99 -14.64 9.81
N MET A 205 2.80 -13.59 9.59
CA MET A 205 2.45 -12.53 8.64
C MET A 205 2.38 -13.06 7.21
N LEU A 206 3.34 -13.90 6.79
CA LEU A 206 3.35 -14.51 5.46
C LEU A 206 2.19 -15.49 5.28
N SER A 207 1.87 -16.28 6.31
CA SER A 207 0.70 -17.16 6.31
C SER A 207 -0.60 -16.37 6.24
N LEU A 208 -0.74 -15.27 6.99
CA LEU A 208 -1.92 -14.42 6.92
C LEU A 208 -2.08 -13.76 5.55
N LEU A 209 -1.01 -13.19 4.99
CA LEU A 209 -1.02 -12.63 3.63
C LEU A 209 -1.17 -13.69 2.54
N GLY A 210 -0.88 -14.95 2.85
CA GLY A 210 -1.05 -16.10 1.97
C GLY A 210 -2.39 -16.81 2.09
N ASP A 211 -3.27 -16.38 3.01
CA ASP A 211 -4.53 -17.08 3.30
C ASP A 211 -5.48 -17.05 2.09
N THR A 212 -5.81 -18.25 1.58
CA THR A 212 -6.75 -18.47 0.48
C THR A 212 -8.05 -19.14 0.93
N THR A 213 -8.33 -19.20 2.23
CA THR A 213 -9.31 -20.16 2.78
C THR A 213 -10.77 -19.75 2.56
N ASP A 214 -11.03 -18.47 2.31
CA ASP A 214 -12.38 -17.91 2.40
C ASP A 214 -12.85 -17.27 1.10
N GLU A 215 -13.41 -18.08 0.22
CA GLU A 215 -14.04 -17.59 -1.00
C GLU A 215 -15.36 -16.85 -0.70
N PRO A 216 -15.66 -15.74 -1.41
CA PRO A 216 -14.92 -15.18 -2.54
C PRO A 216 -13.90 -14.08 -2.14
N TYR A 217 -13.59 -13.90 -0.86
CA TYR A 217 -12.83 -12.75 -0.33
C TYR A 217 -11.57 -13.14 0.46
N PRO A 218 -10.67 -13.99 -0.08
CA PRO A 218 -9.44 -14.36 0.62
C PRO A 218 -8.51 -13.16 0.85
N VAL A 219 -7.50 -13.31 1.71
CA VAL A 219 -6.44 -12.29 1.84
C VAL A 219 -5.50 -12.35 0.63
N TYR A 220 -5.17 -13.56 0.17
CA TYR A 220 -4.43 -13.78 -1.07
C TYR A 220 -5.39 -14.02 -2.23
N MET A 221 -5.49 -13.05 -3.13
CA MET A 221 -6.46 -13.03 -4.23
C MET A 221 -6.01 -13.90 -5.40
N GLN A 222 -6.88 -14.83 -5.84
CA GLN A 222 -6.66 -15.70 -7.01
C GLN A 222 -7.87 -15.72 -7.96
N GLY A 223 -8.73 -14.71 -7.85
CA GLY A 223 -9.99 -14.66 -8.58
C GLY A 223 -9.83 -14.37 -10.08
N PRO A 224 -10.87 -14.62 -10.89
CA PRO A 224 -10.82 -14.38 -12.33
C PRO A 224 -10.78 -12.89 -12.73
N LYS A 225 -10.97 -11.98 -11.76
CA LYS A 225 -10.93 -10.52 -11.95
C LYS A 225 -9.89 -9.83 -11.08
N LEU A 226 -9.69 -10.30 -9.86
CA LEU A 226 -8.84 -9.66 -8.86
C LEU A 226 -7.79 -10.68 -8.41
N VAL A 227 -6.52 -10.28 -8.44
CA VAL A 227 -5.37 -11.13 -8.14
C VAL A 227 -4.36 -10.38 -7.28
N THR A 228 -3.66 -11.10 -6.41
CA THR A 228 -2.48 -10.57 -5.72
C THR A 228 -1.33 -10.54 -6.71
N LEU A 229 -0.90 -9.34 -7.10
CA LEU A 229 0.18 -9.15 -8.08
C LEU A 229 1.56 -9.27 -7.45
N CYS A 230 1.68 -8.86 -6.19
CA CYS A 230 2.95 -8.79 -5.50
C CYS A 230 2.72 -8.88 -3.99
N THR A 231 3.58 -9.62 -3.30
CA THR A 231 3.75 -9.50 -1.85
C THR A 231 5.15 -8.97 -1.57
N ALA A 232 5.24 -7.86 -0.85
CA ALA A 232 6.49 -7.23 -0.43
C ALA A 232 6.58 -7.14 1.10
N VAL A 233 7.76 -7.42 1.64
CA VAL A 233 8.07 -7.33 3.08
C VAL A 233 9.26 -6.41 3.27
N PHE A 234 9.03 -5.32 3.99
CA PHE A 234 10.03 -4.34 4.40
C PHE A 234 10.44 -4.63 5.83
N ASP A 235 11.72 -4.93 6.04
CA ASP A 235 12.28 -5.27 7.34
C ASP A 235 13.27 -4.18 7.77
N LEU A 236 12.98 -3.53 8.90
CA LEU A 236 13.78 -2.44 9.45
C LEU A 236 15.13 -2.92 9.98
N TYR A 237 15.20 -4.11 10.57
CA TYR A 237 16.43 -4.60 11.19
C TYR A 237 17.36 -5.24 10.16
N VAL A 238 16.80 -5.87 9.14
CA VAL A 238 17.56 -6.39 7.99
C VAL A 238 17.87 -5.28 6.98
N LEU A 239 17.12 -4.17 7.01
CA LEU A 239 17.16 -3.08 6.04
C LEU A 239 16.97 -3.58 4.60
N SER A 240 15.90 -4.37 4.40
CA SER A 240 15.61 -4.98 3.10
C SER A 240 14.13 -4.92 2.72
N CYS A 241 13.87 -4.87 1.41
CA CYS A 241 12.59 -5.16 0.78
C CYS A 241 12.67 -6.55 0.12
N THR A 242 11.99 -7.55 0.67
CA THR A 242 11.86 -8.89 0.06
C THR A 242 10.55 -8.98 -0.72
N ILE A 243 10.63 -9.36 -1.99
CA ILE A 243 9.49 -9.62 -2.86
C ILE A 243 9.35 -11.14 -3.05
N PHE A 244 8.14 -11.66 -2.88
CA PHE A 244 7.86 -13.09 -2.95
C PHE A 244 7.32 -13.50 -4.32
N GLN A 245 7.66 -14.71 -4.75
CA GLN A 245 7.14 -15.32 -5.96
C GLN A 245 5.81 -16.03 -5.65
N GLY A 246 4.70 -15.46 -6.11
CA GLY A 246 3.37 -16.02 -5.87
C GLY A 246 2.98 -15.95 -4.41
N ASN A 247 2.28 -16.98 -3.91
CA ASN A 247 1.75 -16.99 -2.55
C ASN A 247 2.89 -16.93 -1.50
N PRO A 248 2.92 -15.90 -0.62
CA PRO A 248 3.99 -15.68 0.36
C PRO A 248 4.10 -16.79 1.41
N GLU A 249 3.05 -17.58 1.66
CA GLU A 249 3.09 -18.74 2.57
C GLU A 249 4.12 -19.79 2.11
N LYS A 250 4.39 -19.87 0.80
CA LYS A 250 5.43 -20.77 0.24
C LYS A 250 6.85 -20.27 0.49
N GLN A 251 7.00 -19.02 0.91
CA GLN A 251 8.27 -18.35 1.19
C GLN A 251 9.31 -18.41 0.07
N VAL A 252 8.87 -18.52 -1.20
CA VAL A 252 9.78 -18.47 -2.35
C VAL A 252 10.12 -17.01 -2.63
N VAL A 253 11.37 -16.63 -2.43
CA VAL A 253 11.85 -15.27 -2.69
C VAL A 253 12.07 -15.06 -4.18
N TYR A 254 11.43 -14.04 -4.75
CA TYR A 254 11.68 -13.59 -6.11
C TYR A 254 12.90 -12.65 -6.17
N SER A 255 12.95 -11.67 -5.27
CA SER A 255 14.04 -10.70 -5.19
C SER A 255 14.14 -10.09 -3.79
N THR A 256 15.34 -9.66 -3.42
CA THR A 256 15.58 -8.88 -2.20
C THR A 256 16.39 -7.65 -2.57
N LEU A 257 15.87 -6.48 -2.21
CA LEU A 257 16.51 -5.18 -2.46
C LEU A 257 16.94 -4.57 -1.13
N PRO A 258 18.15 -4.00 -1.02
CA PRO A 258 18.56 -3.26 0.17
C PRO A 258 17.76 -1.95 0.28
N LEU A 259 17.38 -1.56 1.50
CA LEU A 259 16.77 -0.26 1.78
C LEU A 259 17.82 0.85 1.95
N THR A 260 19.09 0.47 2.00
CA THR A 260 20.23 1.40 2.09
C THR A 260 21.01 1.42 0.78
N LEU A 261 21.65 2.56 0.53
CA LEU A 261 22.54 2.75 -0.61
C LEU A 261 23.88 2.00 -0.42
N PRO A 262 24.58 1.65 -1.50
CA PRO A 262 24.19 1.81 -2.91
C PRO A 262 23.24 0.69 -3.37
N TRP A 263 22.32 1.02 -4.28
CA TRP A 263 21.52 0.02 -4.98
C TRP A 263 22.29 -0.43 -6.23
N SER A 264 22.95 -1.59 -6.14
CA SER A 264 23.77 -2.17 -7.21
C SER A 264 22.95 -2.94 -8.24
#